data_AF-A0A066UPC7-F1
#
_entry.id   AF-A0A066UPC7-F1
#
_cell.length_a   1.000
_cell.length_b   1.000
_cell.length_c   1.000
_cell.angle_alpha   90.00
_cell.angle_beta   90.00
_cell.angle_gamma   90.00
#
_symmetry.space_group_name_H-M   'P 1'
#
loop_
_entity.id
_entity.type
_entity.pdbx_description
1 polymer ?
#
loop_
_entity_poly.entity_id
_entity_poly.type
_entity_poly.pdbx_seq_one_letter_code
_entity_poly.pdbx_strand_id
1 'polypeptide(L)'
;MSKQYNLIYEKLVKNENDILGIVAYSVYKRQKIDFIKSHTDSEQEPLPGDKLESFMAISTSDAQLSFYEEAAANILDEYANLSESEKIDELEVGYNEQLEQKRKDYERKLRNAKSTNFMYGVWQSITASMLVILVLGVFTFILWSSKQGFVPMIEEISQKKILDKAEYEQLLKQIELTQGDPSESITQL
;
A
#
# COMPACT_ATOMS: atom_id res chain seq x y z
N MET A 1 2.85 -34.37 -68.58
CA MET A 1 3.53 -33.31 -67.82
C MET A 1 3.79 -33.84 -66.41
N SER A 2 5.02 -34.24 -66.08
CA SER A 2 5.38 -34.69 -64.74
C SER A 2 5.32 -33.49 -63.79
N LYS A 3 4.48 -33.55 -62.75
CA LYS A 3 4.52 -32.57 -61.66
C LYS A 3 5.92 -32.59 -61.06
N GLN A 4 6.68 -31.51 -61.25
CA GLN A 4 7.96 -31.34 -60.59
C GLN A 4 7.68 -31.06 -59.11
N TYR A 5 8.01 -32.00 -58.24
CA TYR A 5 7.82 -31.85 -56.80
C TYR A 5 8.95 -30.97 -56.25
N ASN A 6 8.58 -29.94 -55.48
CA ASN A 6 9.54 -29.05 -54.84
C ASN A 6 9.97 -29.66 -53.49
N LEU A 7 11.24 -30.08 -53.40
CA LEU A 7 11.85 -30.72 -52.22
C LEU A 7 12.40 -29.72 -51.19
N ILE A 8 11.95 -28.46 -51.20
CA ILE A 8 12.49 -27.42 -50.30
C ILE A 8 12.29 -27.73 -48.82
N TYR A 9 11.27 -28.51 -48.46
CA TYR A 9 11.09 -28.97 -47.08
C TYR A 9 12.31 -29.77 -46.60
N GLU A 10 12.77 -30.73 -47.40
CA GLU A 10 13.96 -31.55 -47.09
C GLU A 10 15.26 -30.73 -47.10
N LYS A 11 15.27 -29.59 -47.81
CA LYS A 11 16.41 -28.65 -47.80
C LYS A 11 16.47 -27.79 -46.53
N LEU A 12 15.32 -27.48 -45.93
CA LEU A 12 15.23 -26.59 -44.75
C LEU A 12 15.07 -27.34 -43.43
N VAL A 13 14.46 -28.52 -43.44
CA VAL A 13 14.12 -29.29 -42.23
C VAL A 13 14.94 -30.57 -42.20
N LYS A 14 15.86 -30.67 -41.23
CA LYS A 14 16.76 -31.82 -41.12
C LYS A 14 16.11 -33.03 -40.43
N ASN A 15 15.18 -32.79 -39.52
CA ASN A 15 14.44 -33.81 -38.79
C ASN A 15 13.13 -33.23 -38.20
N GLU A 16 12.27 -34.09 -37.68
CA GLU A 16 10.95 -33.69 -37.14
C GLU A 16 11.03 -32.75 -35.92
N ASN A 17 12.17 -32.71 -35.22
CA ASN A 17 12.42 -31.86 -34.05
C ASN A 17 13.24 -30.61 -34.39
N ASP A 18 13.50 -30.36 -35.68
CA ASP A 18 14.26 -29.19 -36.15
C ASP A 18 13.35 -27.95 -36.15
N ILE A 19 13.16 -27.37 -34.96
CA ILE A 19 12.29 -26.20 -34.76
C ILE A 19 12.73 -25.04 -35.65
N LEU A 20 14.04 -24.80 -35.75
CA LEU A 20 14.60 -23.76 -36.62
C LEU A 20 14.21 -24.02 -38.08
N GLY A 21 14.42 -25.24 -38.58
CA GLY A 21 14.03 -25.63 -39.93
C GLY A 21 12.52 -25.54 -40.18
N ILE A 22 11.68 -25.91 -39.21
CA ILE A 22 10.21 -25.83 -39.31
C ILE A 22 9.76 -24.37 -39.41
N VAL A 23 10.36 -23.48 -38.61
CA VAL A 23 10.09 -22.05 -38.69
C VAL A 23 10.60 -21.48 -40.03
N ALA A 24 11.80 -21.88 -40.48
CA ALA A 24 12.35 -21.47 -41.78
C ALA A 24 11.44 -21.89 -42.94
N TYR A 25 10.91 -23.11 -42.91
CA TYR A 25 9.93 -23.59 -43.88
C TYR A 25 8.63 -22.79 -43.85
N SER A 26 8.19 -22.37 -42.66
CA SER A 26 7.01 -21.51 -42.50
C SER A 26 7.24 -20.13 -43.11
N VAL A 27 8.44 -19.56 -42.95
CA VAL A 27 8.85 -18.31 -43.63
C VAL A 27 8.81 -18.46 -45.15
N TYR A 28 9.36 -19.56 -45.69
CA TYR A 28 9.25 -19.88 -47.12
C TYR A 28 7.80 -19.95 -47.59
N LYS A 29 6.93 -20.67 -46.85
CA LYS A 29 5.52 -20.82 -47.20
C LYS A 29 4.80 -19.48 -47.25
N ARG A 30 5.08 -18.59 -46.29
CA ARG A 30 4.55 -17.22 -46.30
C ARG A 30 4.97 -16.47 -47.55
N GLN A 31 6.27 -16.47 -47.89
CA GLN A 31 6.74 -15.80 -49.11
C GLN A 31 6.12 -16.39 -50.37
N LYS A 32 5.92 -17.71 -50.44
CA LYS A 32 5.24 -18.35 -51.57
C LYS A 32 3.80 -17.86 -51.71
N ILE A 33 3.07 -17.74 -50.60
CA ILE A 33 1.70 -17.21 -50.60
C ILE A 33 1.69 -15.76 -51.08
N ASP A 34 2.60 -14.93 -50.58
CA ASP A 34 2.72 -13.51 -50.98
C ASP A 34 3.08 -13.36 -52.47
N PHE A 35 3.95 -14.24 -52.97
CA PHE A 35 4.29 -14.29 -54.38
C PHE A 35 3.09 -14.67 -55.25
N ILE A 36 2.29 -15.64 -54.82
CA ILE A 36 1.05 -16.03 -55.52
C ILE A 36 0.09 -14.84 -55.55
N LYS A 37 -0.20 -14.25 -54.38
CA LYS A 37 -1.10 -13.09 -54.24
C LYS A 37 -0.72 -11.89 -55.08
N SER A 38 0.57 -11.65 -55.30
CA SER A 38 1.04 -10.53 -56.12
C SER A 38 0.92 -10.77 -57.63
N HIS A 39 0.65 -12.01 -58.06
CA HIS A 39 0.63 -12.42 -59.47
C HIS A 39 -0.71 -13.01 -59.93
N THR A 40 -1.70 -13.09 -59.04
CA THR A 40 -3.06 -13.55 -59.33
C THR A 40 -4.09 -12.72 -58.55
N ASP A 41 -5.20 -12.38 -59.18
CA ASP A 41 -6.29 -11.58 -58.57
C ASP A 41 -7.09 -12.38 -57.53
N SER A 42 -6.89 -13.70 -57.46
CA SER A 42 -7.51 -14.63 -56.53
C SER A 42 -6.50 -15.70 -56.09
N GLU A 43 -6.52 -16.10 -54.81
CA GLU A 43 -5.71 -17.22 -54.28
C GLU A 43 -5.98 -18.56 -55.00
N GLN A 44 -7.08 -18.65 -55.75
CA GLN A 44 -7.51 -19.86 -56.46
C GLN A 44 -7.13 -19.89 -57.93
N GLU A 45 -6.63 -18.79 -58.49
CA GLU A 45 -6.14 -18.80 -59.87
C GLU A 45 -4.76 -19.48 -59.93
N PRO A 46 -4.57 -20.43 -60.86
CA PRO A 46 -3.28 -21.07 -61.02
C PRO A 46 -2.27 -20.06 -61.57
N LEU A 47 -1.13 -19.92 -60.89
CA LEU A 47 -0.02 -19.12 -61.40
C LEU A 47 0.43 -19.63 -62.78
N PRO A 48 0.80 -18.73 -63.70
CA PRO A 48 1.50 -19.11 -64.92
C PRO A 48 2.73 -19.97 -64.62
N GLY A 49 2.95 -21.03 -65.40
CA GLY A 49 3.99 -22.03 -65.13
C GLY A 49 5.41 -21.45 -65.14
N ASP A 50 5.67 -20.47 -66.01
CA ASP A 50 6.93 -19.73 -66.12
C ASP A 50 7.26 -18.93 -64.85
N LYS A 51 6.25 -18.30 -64.24
CA LYS A 51 6.38 -17.55 -62.98
C LYS A 51 6.64 -18.48 -61.81
N LEU A 52 5.96 -19.63 -61.78
CA LEU A 52 6.16 -20.63 -60.74
C LEU A 52 7.57 -21.23 -60.81
N GLU A 53 8.07 -21.59 -62.00
CA GLU A 53 9.44 -22.08 -62.20
C GLU A 53 10.48 -21.04 -61.78
N SER A 54 10.29 -19.78 -62.17
CA SER A 54 11.17 -18.67 -61.76
C SER A 54 11.23 -18.51 -60.25
N PHE A 55 10.08 -18.57 -59.56
CA PHE A 55 10.04 -18.54 -58.10
C PHE A 55 10.73 -19.76 -57.49
N MET A 56 10.52 -20.96 -58.03
CA MET A 56 11.17 -22.17 -57.52
C MET A 56 12.69 -22.11 -57.67
N ALA A 57 13.20 -21.58 -58.79
CA ALA A 57 14.64 -21.39 -59.00
C ALA A 57 15.25 -20.42 -57.97
N ILE A 58 14.59 -19.29 -57.71
CA ILE A 58 15.08 -18.29 -56.74
C ILE A 58 14.94 -18.82 -55.30
N SER A 59 13.78 -19.38 -54.96
CA SER A 59 13.47 -19.84 -53.60
C SER A 59 14.29 -21.05 -53.14
N THR A 60 14.86 -21.81 -54.07
CA THR A 60 15.73 -22.95 -53.77
C THR A 60 17.22 -22.66 -53.94
N SER A 61 17.58 -21.40 -54.21
CA SER A 61 18.97 -20.93 -54.23
C SER A 61 19.56 -20.90 -52.82
N ASP A 62 20.87 -21.14 -52.71
CA ASP A 62 21.55 -21.20 -51.41
C ASP A 62 21.39 -19.91 -50.61
N ALA A 63 21.47 -18.75 -51.29
CA ALA A 63 21.26 -17.45 -50.66
C ALA A 63 19.86 -17.32 -50.04
N GLN A 64 18.82 -17.82 -50.72
CA GLN A 64 17.46 -17.76 -50.20
C GLN A 64 17.23 -18.77 -49.07
N LEU A 65 17.86 -19.95 -49.14
CA LEU A 65 17.80 -20.93 -48.05
C LEU A 65 18.45 -20.36 -46.78
N SER A 66 19.64 -19.76 -46.89
CA SER A 66 20.29 -19.07 -45.77
C SER A 66 19.43 -17.94 -45.21
N PHE A 67 18.77 -17.16 -46.07
CA PHE A 67 17.83 -16.13 -45.61
C PHE A 67 16.69 -16.71 -44.78
N TYR A 68 16.11 -17.86 -45.17
CA TYR A 68 15.05 -18.48 -44.39
C TYR A 68 15.55 -18.98 -43.02
N GLU A 69 16.75 -19.56 -42.98
CA GLU A 69 17.38 -19.99 -41.73
C GLU A 69 17.65 -18.79 -40.80
N GLU A 70 18.21 -17.70 -41.34
CA GLU A 70 18.50 -16.48 -40.57
C GLU A 70 17.22 -15.80 -40.07
N ALA A 71 16.19 -15.70 -40.92
CA ALA A 71 14.89 -15.17 -40.52
C ALA A 71 14.25 -16.00 -39.41
N ALA A 72 14.36 -17.33 -39.49
CA ALA A 72 13.86 -18.23 -38.46
C ALA A 72 14.62 -18.08 -37.14
N ALA A 73 15.95 -17.94 -37.20
CA ALA A 73 16.79 -17.71 -36.02
C ALA A 73 16.37 -16.41 -35.31
N ASN A 74 16.22 -15.32 -36.07
CA ASN A 74 15.80 -14.03 -35.52
C ASN A 74 14.41 -14.10 -34.86
N ILE A 75 13.44 -14.81 -35.48
CA ILE A 75 12.10 -15.00 -34.88
C ILE A 75 12.17 -15.77 -33.56
N LEU A 76 12.99 -16.82 -33.50
CA LEU A 76 13.15 -17.63 -32.29
C LEU A 76 13.86 -16.87 -31.18
N ASP A 77 14.88 -16.09 -31.52
CA ASP A 77 15.60 -15.24 -30.57
C ASP A 77 14.69 -14.14 -30.01
N GLU A 78 13.89 -13.49 -30.86
CA GLU A 78 12.90 -12.50 -30.42
C GLU A 78 11.86 -13.13 -29.48
N TYR A 79 11.35 -14.32 -29.80
CA TYR A 79 10.42 -15.04 -28.94
C TYR A 79 11.04 -15.44 -27.59
N ALA A 80 12.30 -15.88 -27.59
CA ALA A 80 13.01 -16.21 -26.36
C ALA A 80 13.18 -14.98 -25.45
N ASN A 81 13.57 -13.85 -26.04
CA ASN A 81 13.73 -12.59 -25.32
C ASN A 81 12.40 -12.08 -24.74
N LEU A 82 11.31 -12.17 -25.51
CA LEU A 82 9.97 -11.79 -25.06
C LEU A 82 9.52 -12.68 -23.88
N SER A 83 9.74 -14.00 -23.98
CA SER A 83 9.39 -14.93 -22.91
C SER A 83 10.20 -14.69 -21.63
N GLU A 84 11.44 -14.22 -21.75
CA GLU A 84 12.26 -13.85 -20.61
C GLU A 84 11.77 -12.54 -19.97
N SER A 85 11.48 -11.51 -20.77
CA SER A 85 10.98 -10.23 -20.23
C SER A 85 9.63 -10.39 -19.55
N GLU A 86 8.70 -11.17 -20.11
CA GLU A 86 7.38 -11.40 -19.50
C GLU A 86 7.51 -12.10 -18.14
N LYS A 87 8.44 -13.06 -18.01
CA LYS A 87 8.70 -13.75 -16.75
C LYS A 87 9.35 -12.84 -15.70
N ILE A 88 10.24 -11.93 -16.12
CA ILE A 88 10.86 -10.96 -15.21
C ILE A 88 9.79 -10.01 -14.66
N ASP A 89 8.92 -9.48 -15.52
CA ASP A 89 7.84 -8.58 -15.11
C ASP A 89 6.86 -9.27 -14.14
N GLU A 90 6.47 -10.53 -14.43
CA GLU A 90 5.59 -11.31 -13.56
C GLU A 90 6.23 -11.57 -12.18
N LEU A 91 7.53 -11.89 -12.15
CA LEU A 91 8.27 -12.11 -10.90
C LEU A 91 8.41 -10.82 -10.07
N GLU A 92 8.68 -9.68 -10.70
CA GLU A 92 8.79 -8.39 -10.00
C GLU A 92 7.47 -7.96 -9.39
N VAL A 93 6.35 -8.08 -10.11
CA VAL A 93 5.02 -7.77 -9.60
C VAL A 93 4.68 -8.67 -8.40
N GLY A 94 4.85 -9.99 -8.55
CA GLY A 94 4.56 -10.95 -7.47
C GLY A 94 5.45 -10.74 -6.23
N TYR A 95 6.72 -10.37 -6.42
CA TYR A 95 7.63 -10.08 -5.32
C TYR A 95 7.27 -8.79 -4.58
N ASN A 96 6.92 -7.72 -5.30
CA ASN A 96 6.52 -6.44 -4.73
C ASN A 96 5.21 -6.55 -3.93
N GLU A 97 4.23 -7.30 -4.44
CA GLU A 97 2.98 -7.58 -3.71
C GLU A 97 3.24 -8.32 -2.39
N GLN A 98 4.14 -9.32 -2.41
CA GLN A 98 4.53 -10.03 -1.18
C GLN A 98 5.24 -9.12 -0.18
N LEU A 99 6.11 -8.20 -0.64
CA LEU A 99 6.76 -7.23 0.23
C LEU A 99 5.75 -6.27 0.86
N GLU A 100 4.77 -5.78 0.10
CA GLU A 100 3.71 -4.94 0.64
C GLU A 100 2.87 -5.66 1.70
N GLN A 101 2.49 -6.92 1.45
CA GLN A 101 1.74 -7.71 2.41
C GLN A 101 2.53 -7.91 3.70
N LYS A 102 3.80 -8.31 3.60
CA LYS A 102 4.69 -8.46 4.77
C LYS A 102 4.79 -7.15 5.54
N ARG A 103 4.96 -6.02 4.85
CA ARG A 103 5.03 -4.69 5.48
C ARG A 103 3.74 -4.37 6.24
N LYS A 104 2.57 -4.57 5.63
CA LYS A 104 1.26 -4.36 6.28
C LYS A 104 1.09 -5.25 7.51
N ASP A 105 1.55 -6.50 7.45
CA ASP A 105 1.52 -7.43 8.58
C ASP A 105 2.46 -7.00 9.71
N TYR A 106 3.68 -6.56 9.40
CA TYR A 106 4.59 -6.00 10.39
C TYR A 106 4.00 -4.74 11.04
N GLU A 107 3.44 -3.82 10.26
CA GLU A 107 2.80 -2.61 10.78
C GLU A 107 1.61 -2.95 11.70
N ARG A 108 0.79 -3.95 11.35
CA ARG A 108 -0.30 -4.43 12.21
C ARG A 108 0.23 -5.03 13.51
N LYS A 109 1.27 -5.87 13.45
CA LYS A 109 1.92 -6.45 14.63
C LYS A 109 2.51 -5.37 15.53
N LEU A 110 3.22 -4.39 14.96
CA LEU A 110 3.81 -3.28 15.70
C LEU A 110 2.74 -2.38 16.33
N ARG A 111 1.67 -2.04 15.60
CA ARG A 111 0.56 -1.24 16.14
C ARG A 111 -0.11 -1.93 17.33
N ASN A 112 -0.37 -3.23 17.20
CA ASN A 112 -0.99 -4.01 18.25
C ASN A 112 -0.06 -4.20 19.46
N ALA A 113 1.25 -4.34 19.25
CA ALA A 113 2.23 -4.49 20.34
C ALA A 113 2.52 -3.17 21.08
N LYS A 114 2.51 -2.02 20.38
CA LYS A 114 2.88 -0.72 20.95
C LYS A 114 1.82 -0.14 21.89
N SER A 115 0.54 -0.45 21.67
CA SER A 115 -0.56 0.25 22.36
C SER A 115 -0.93 -0.37 23.72
N THR A 116 -0.97 -1.69 23.83
CA THR A 116 -1.59 -2.36 24.98
C THR A 116 -0.75 -2.34 26.25
N ASN A 117 0.57 -2.49 26.15
CA ASN A 117 1.43 -2.62 27.33
C ASN A 117 2.11 -1.29 27.74
N PHE A 118 2.28 -0.36 26.80
CA PHE A 118 2.96 0.91 27.09
C PHE A 118 2.14 1.80 28.03
N MET A 119 0.84 1.98 27.73
CA MET A 119 -0.03 2.85 28.53
C MET A 119 -0.26 2.32 29.95
N TYR A 120 -0.30 0.99 30.12
CA TYR A 120 -0.40 0.37 31.44
C TYR A 120 0.80 0.71 32.32
N GLY A 121 2.02 0.62 31.78
CA GLY A 121 3.24 0.99 32.50
C GLY A 121 3.27 2.48 32.90
N VAL A 122 2.79 3.38 32.03
CA VAL A 122 2.67 4.81 32.36
C VAL A 122 1.69 5.03 33.52
N TRP A 123 0.51 4.42 33.50
CA TRP A 123 -0.46 4.54 34.59
C TRP A 123 0.05 4.00 35.93
N GLN A 124 0.79 2.89 35.91
CA GLN A 124 1.44 2.35 37.10
C GLN A 124 2.47 3.32 37.69
N SER A 125 3.24 4.03 36.85
CA SER A 125 4.22 5.00 37.32
C SER A 125 3.58 6.24 37.96
N ILE A 126 2.45 6.70 37.41
CA ILE A 126 1.70 7.86 37.92
C ILE A 126 1.09 7.52 39.29
N THR A 127 0.47 6.35 39.44
CA THR A 127 -0.13 5.93 40.72
C THR A 127 0.91 5.70 41.80
N ALA A 128 2.05 5.07 41.47
CA ALA A 128 3.16 4.91 42.40
C ALA A 128 3.71 6.28 42.86
N SER A 129 3.89 7.23 41.94
CA SER A 129 4.35 8.58 42.27
C SER A 129 3.35 9.31 43.16
N MET A 130 2.05 9.18 42.90
CA MET A 130 1.00 9.77 43.72
C MET A 130 1.02 9.23 45.15
N LEU A 131 1.23 7.93 45.33
CA LEU A 131 1.36 7.31 46.65
C LEU A 131 2.58 7.83 47.42
N VAL A 132 3.73 7.96 46.75
CA VAL A 132 4.95 8.51 47.36
C VAL A 132 4.73 9.95 47.82
N ILE A 133 4.12 10.79 46.97
CA ILE A 133 3.81 12.18 47.32
C ILE A 133 2.85 12.23 48.51
N LEU A 134 1.84 11.35 48.57
CA LEU A 134 0.89 11.27 49.68
C LEU A 134 1.61 10.90 50.99
N VAL A 135 2.46 9.86 50.96
CA VAL A 135 3.23 9.44 52.14
C VAL A 135 4.16 10.56 52.62
N LEU A 136 4.86 11.22 51.69
CA LEU A 136 5.72 12.37 52.03
C LEU A 136 4.90 13.53 52.60
N GLY A 137 3.72 13.82 52.05
CA GLY A 137 2.83 14.87 52.53
C GLY A 137 2.33 14.60 53.95
N VAL A 138 1.95 13.37 54.26
CA VAL A 138 1.56 12.97 55.62
C VAL A 138 2.76 13.08 56.56
N PHE A 139 3.94 12.63 56.14
CA PHE A 139 5.15 12.69 56.95
C PHE A 139 5.58 14.13 57.26
N THR A 140 5.57 15.02 56.26
CA THR A 140 5.88 16.45 56.46
C THR A 140 4.82 17.13 57.32
N PHE A 141 3.54 16.79 57.15
CA PHE A 141 2.46 17.29 57.99
C PHE A 141 2.64 16.92 59.46
N ILE A 142 3.02 15.66 59.76
CA ILE A 142 3.29 15.21 61.14
C ILE A 142 4.46 15.99 61.76
N LEU A 143 5.57 16.17 61.02
CA LEU A 143 6.73 16.93 61.50
C LEU A 143 6.39 18.41 61.76
N TRP A 144 5.60 19.01 60.87
CA TRP A 144 5.16 20.40 61.02
C TRP A 144 4.16 20.54 62.18
N SER A 145 3.18 19.65 62.27
CA SER A 145 2.17 19.59 63.34
C SER A 145 2.82 19.40 64.72
N SER A 146 3.85 18.54 64.81
CA SER A 146 4.60 18.32 66.06
C SER A 146 5.36 19.56 66.52
N LYS A 147 5.76 20.46 65.62
CA LYS A 147 6.47 21.70 65.99
C LYS A 147 5.54 22.83 66.42
N GLN A 148 4.32 22.89 65.90
CA GLN A 148 3.42 24.03 66.11
C GLN A 148 2.28 23.75 67.11
N GLY A 149 2.08 22.50 67.53
CA GLY A 149 1.00 22.13 68.43
C GLY A 149 -0.34 22.19 67.69
N PHE A 150 -1.03 21.06 67.62
CA PHE A 150 -2.30 20.95 66.88
C PHE A 150 -3.44 21.80 67.47
N VAL A 151 -3.37 22.07 68.78
CA VAL A 151 -4.41 22.76 69.55
C VAL A 151 -4.60 24.24 69.15
N PRO A 152 -3.56 25.10 69.11
CA PRO A 152 -3.74 26.51 68.73
C PRO A 152 -4.23 26.70 67.28
N MET A 153 -3.87 25.81 66.36
CA MET A 153 -4.29 25.91 64.95
C MET A 153 -5.79 25.62 64.76
N ILE A 154 -6.34 24.63 65.48
CA ILE A 154 -7.79 24.35 65.44
C ILE A 154 -8.57 25.50 66.08
N GLU A 155 -8.04 26.07 67.16
CA GLU A 155 -8.70 27.15 67.88
C GLU A 155 -8.78 28.42 67.01
N GLU A 156 -7.73 28.76 66.26
CA GLU A 156 -7.72 29.89 65.32
C GLU A 156 -8.72 29.70 64.17
N ILE A 157 -8.78 28.51 63.57
CA ILE A 157 -9.72 28.20 62.49
C ILE A 157 -11.17 28.21 63.01
N SER A 158 -11.39 27.70 64.22
CA SER A 158 -12.71 27.68 64.85
C SER A 158 -13.20 29.09 65.19
N GLN A 159 -12.35 29.91 65.82
CA GLN A 159 -12.71 31.30 66.15
C GLN A 159 -12.97 32.13 64.91
N LYS A 160 -12.13 32.02 63.87
CA LYS A 160 -12.33 32.77 62.62
C LYS A 160 -13.66 32.45 61.96
N LYS A 161 -14.09 31.18 62.00
CA LYS A 161 -15.39 30.74 61.45
C LYS A 161 -16.59 31.24 62.27
N ILE A 162 -16.42 31.41 63.59
CA ILE A 162 -17.46 31.95 64.48
C ILE A 162 -17.60 33.47 64.29
N LEU A 163 -16.48 34.19 64.13
CA LEU A 163 -16.47 35.64 63.93
C LEU A 163 -17.15 36.03 62.60
N ASP A 164 -16.83 35.33 61.51
CA ASP A 164 -17.41 35.54 60.18
C ASP A 164 -18.94 35.35 60.19
N LYS A 165 -19.41 34.34 60.93
CA LYS A 165 -20.85 34.07 61.07
C LYS A 165 -21.55 35.18 61.86
N ALA A 166 -20.92 35.69 62.91
CA ALA A 166 -21.48 36.76 63.73
C ALA A 166 -21.56 38.09 62.96
N GLU A 167 -20.54 38.42 62.15
CA GLU A 167 -20.56 39.60 61.28
C GLU A 167 -21.66 39.48 60.21
N TYR A 168 -21.84 38.29 59.61
CA TYR A 168 -22.90 38.06 58.63
C TYR A 168 -24.32 38.26 59.23
N GLU A 169 -24.57 37.76 60.44
CA GLU A 169 -25.87 37.95 61.12
C GLU A 169 -26.12 39.42 61.51
N GLN A 170 -25.07 40.18 61.85
CA GLN A 170 -25.19 41.62 62.10
C GLN A 170 -25.51 42.40 60.82
N LEU A 171 -24.91 42.03 59.68
CA LEU A 171 -25.21 42.63 58.39
C LEU A 171 -26.66 42.35 57.96
N LEU A 172 -27.14 41.12 58.14
CA LEU A 172 -28.54 40.78 57.85
C LEU A 172 -29.52 41.60 58.68
N LYS A 173 -29.24 41.78 59.98
CA LYS A 173 -30.09 42.59 60.86
C LYS A 173 -30.11 44.07 60.47
N GLN A 174 -28.99 44.62 59.98
CA GLN A 174 -28.95 45.99 59.44
C GLN A 174 -29.75 46.13 58.14
N ILE A 175 -29.68 45.13 57.26
CA ILE A 175 -30.44 45.14 55.99
C ILE A 175 -31.94 45.05 56.26
N GLU A 176 -32.35 44.20 57.20
CA GLU A 176 -33.76 44.03 57.58
C GLU A 176 -34.35 45.28 58.26
N LEU A 177 -33.55 46.00 59.07
CA LEU A 177 -33.91 47.31 59.64
C LEU A 177 -33.97 48.44 58.59
N THR A 178 -33.27 48.31 57.47
CA THR A 178 -33.24 49.31 56.39
C THR A 178 -34.33 49.06 55.33
N GLN A 179 -34.92 47.86 55.28
CA GLN A 179 -36.05 47.49 54.41
C GLN A 179 -37.39 47.37 55.17
N GLY A 180 -37.68 48.33 56.05
CA GLY A 180 -39.02 48.52 56.61
C GLY A 180 -39.98 49.12 55.58
N ASP A 181 -40.92 48.27 55.12
CA ASP A 181 -42.23 48.54 54.50
C ASP A 181 -42.32 49.53 53.30
N PRO A 182 -42.38 49.03 52.04
CA PRO A 182 -42.74 49.83 50.88
C PRO A 182 -44.27 49.91 50.74
N SER A 183 -44.97 50.48 51.72
CA SER A 183 -46.43 50.70 51.63
C SER A 183 -46.96 51.97 52.29
N GLU A 184 -46.18 53.06 52.38
CA GLU A 184 -46.74 54.36 52.83
C GLU A 184 -46.09 55.58 52.16
N SER A 185 -46.19 55.70 50.83
CA SER A 185 -46.00 57.00 50.16
C SER A 185 -46.68 57.05 48.78
N ILE A 186 -47.97 56.72 48.73
CA ILE A 186 -48.89 57.24 47.71
C ILE A 186 -50.14 57.72 48.44
N THR A 187 -50.08 58.89 49.09
CA THR A 187 -51.26 59.73 49.35
C THR A 187 -50.81 61.18 49.57
N GLN A 188 -50.97 61.96 48.50
CA GLN A 188 -51.48 63.33 48.45
C GLN A 188 -50.72 64.50 49.13
N LEU A 189 -50.45 65.48 48.25
CA LEU A 189 -50.45 66.95 48.43
C LEU A 189 -49.27 67.59 49.17
#